data_AF-A0A1S6WSQ4-F1
#
_entry.id   AF-A0A1S6WSQ4-F1
#
_cell.length_a   1.000
_cell.length_b   1.000
_cell.length_c   1.000
_cell.angle_alpha   90.00
_cell.angle_beta   90.00
_cell.angle_gamma   90.00
#
_symmetry.space_group_name_H-M   'P 1'
#
loop_
_entity.id
_entity.type
_entity.pdbx_description
1 polymer ?
#
loop_
_entity_poly.entity_id
_entity_poly.type
_entity_poly.pdbx_seq_one_letter_code
_entity_poly.pdbx_strand_id
1 'polypeptide(L)'
;MIYALLQVIDLILSIYVAILVANAVFSWLCAFNIINTHNSFVTMIGNFLYCATEPILSRIRYFLPNFGAVDISPLIVFLIIYFIRIFMWRAYVGLFL
;
A
#
# COMPACT_ATOMS: atom_id res chain seq x y z
N MET A 1 -17.58 15.10 16.52
CA MET A 1 -16.99 13.83 17.01
C MET A 1 -16.69 12.86 15.88
N ILE A 2 -17.66 12.53 15.01
CA ILE A 2 -17.43 11.60 13.90
C ILE A 2 -16.36 12.07 12.90
N TYR A 3 -16.25 13.38 12.64
CA TYR A 3 -15.19 13.95 11.80
C TYR A 3 -13.78 13.56 12.26
N ALA A 4 -13.50 13.68 13.56
CA ALA A 4 -12.19 13.35 14.12
C ALA A 4 -11.88 11.85 13.96
N LEU A 5 -12.89 10.98 14.07
CA LEU A 5 -12.73 9.55 13.82
C LEU A 5 -12.36 9.28 12.35
N LEU A 6 -13.05 9.91 11.40
CA LEU A 6 -12.75 9.78 9.97
C LEU A 6 -11.35 10.31 9.63
N GLN A 7 -10.90 11.37 10.29
CA GLN A 7 -9.52 11.88 10.14
C GLN A 7 -8.48 10.87 10.61
N VAL A 8 -8.70 10.20 11.74
CA VAL A 8 -7.78 9.16 12.24
C VAL A 8 -7.74 7.99 11.26
N ILE A 9 -8.88 7.58 10.70
CA ILE A 9 -8.94 6.55 9.67
C ILE A 9 -8.15 6.98 8.42
N ASP A 10 -8.35 8.22 7.94
CA ASP A 10 -7.62 8.75 6.79
C ASP A 10 -6.10 8.81 7.04
N LEU A 11 -5.69 9.16 8.26
CA LEU A 11 -4.28 9.13 8.68
C LEU A 11 -3.70 7.71 8.62
N ILE A 12 -4.42 6.72 9.15
CA ILE A 12 -3.99 5.30 9.09
C ILE A 12 -3.86 4.85 7.63
N LEU A 13 -4.84 5.18 6.79
CA LEU A 13 -4.78 4.89 5.36
C LEU A 13 -3.58 5.61 4.71
N SER A 14 -3.19 6.80 5.18
CA SER A 14 -2.05 7.57 4.66
C SER A 14 -0.71 6.95 5.02
N ILE A 15 -0.57 6.50 6.26
CA ILE A 15 0.60 5.74 6.70
C ILE A 15 0.72 4.45 5.89
N TYR A 16 -0.39 3.72 5.72
CA TYR A 16 -0.37 2.47 4.95
C TYR A 16 -0.03 2.70 3.48
N VAL A 17 -0.56 3.75 2.83
CA VAL A 17 -0.19 4.14 1.46
C VAL A 17 1.31 4.44 1.37
N ALA A 18 1.89 5.15 2.34
CA ALA A 18 3.33 5.43 2.34
C ALA A 18 4.17 4.14 2.43
N ILE A 19 3.78 3.19 3.28
CA ILE A 19 4.42 1.87 3.36
C ILE A 19 4.28 1.11 2.03
N LEU A 20 3.11 1.18 1.40
CA LEU A 20 2.85 0.52 0.12
C LEU A 20 3.72 1.10 -1.01
N VAL A 21 3.88 2.43 -1.06
CA VAL A 21 4.79 3.11 -1.99
C VAL A 21 6.22 2.65 -1.72
N ALA A 22 6.66 2.64 -0.46
CA ALA A 22 7.98 2.18 -0.09
C ALA A 22 8.23 0.74 -0.53
N ASN A 23 7.25 -0.17 -0.35
CA ASN A 23 7.36 -1.54 -0.84
C ASN A 23 7.43 -1.61 -2.37
N ALA A 24 6.56 -0.92 -3.10
CA ALA A 24 6.57 -0.93 -4.55
C ALA A 24 7.92 -0.45 -5.11
N VAL A 25 8.45 0.67 -4.58
CA VAL A 25 9.76 1.19 -4.96
C VAL A 25 10.87 0.20 -4.58
N PHE A 26 10.86 -0.35 -3.37
CA PHE A 26 11.84 -1.35 -2.93
C PHE A 26 11.85 -2.59 -3.83
N SER A 27 10.68 -3.07 -4.24
CA SER A 27 10.54 -4.21 -5.14
C SER A 27 11.19 -3.95 -6.50
N TRP A 28 11.03 -2.75 -7.06
CA TRP A 28 11.67 -2.35 -8.32
C TRP A 28 13.19 -2.18 -8.16
N LEU A 29 13.63 -1.57 -7.06
CA LEU A 29 15.06 -1.42 -6.78
C LEU A 29 15.75 -2.79 -6.72
N CYS A 30 15.11 -3.79 -6.12
CA CYS A 30 15.61 -5.16 -6.11
C CYS A 30 15.54 -5.83 -7.50
N ALA A 31 14.39 -5.74 -8.19
CA ALA A 31 14.17 -6.38 -9.48
C ALA A 31 15.14 -5.89 -10.57
N PHE A 32 15.48 -4.60 -10.53
CA PHE A 32 16.43 -3.97 -11.46
C PHE A 32 17.88 -3.99 -10.96
N ASN A 33 18.19 -4.75 -9.90
CA ASN A 33 19.53 -4.84 -9.29
C ASN A 33 20.15 -3.47 -8.94
N ILE A 34 19.32 -2.49 -8.57
CA ILE A 34 19.79 -1.14 -8.17
C ILE A 34 20.37 -1.17 -6.75
N ILE A 35 19.85 -2.03 -5.87
CA ILE A 35 20.32 -2.20 -4.50
C ILE A 35 20.81 -3.62 -4.22
N ASN A 36 21.82 -3.75 -3.36
CA ASN A 36 22.40 -5.03 -3.01
C ASN A 36 21.64 -5.71 -1.85
N THR A 37 20.88 -6.76 -2.16
CA THR A 37 20.12 -7.57 -1.19
C THR A 37 20.97 -8.47 -0.31
N HIS A 38 22.29 -8.54 -0.51
CA HIS A 38 23.21 -9.23 0.40
C HIS A 38 23.53 -8.39 1.64
N ASN A 39 23.18 -7.10 1.65
CA ASN A 39 23.37 -6.24 2.80
C ASN A 39 22.24 -6.48 3.83
N SER A 40 22.60 -6.87 5.05
CA SER A 40 21.65 -7.14 6.14
C SER A 40 20.67 -6.00 6.41
N PHE A 41 21.09 -4.74 6.23
CA PHE A 41 20.23 -3.57 6.39
C PHE A 41 19.14 -3.49 5.32
N VAL A 42 19.51 -3.73 4.05
CA VAL A 42 18.57 -3.75 2.92
C VAL A 42 17.55 -4.88 3.11
N THR A 43 18.01 -6.07 3.50
CA THR A 43 17.14 -7.22 3.75
C THR A 43 16.20 -6.99 4.93
N MET A 44 16.65 -6.32 5.99
CA MET A 44 15.79 -5.95 7.11
C MET A 44 14.64 -5.03 6.69
N ILE A 45 14.93 -4.00 5.89
CA ILE A 45 13.91 -3.10 5.35
C ILE A 45 12.94 -3.86 4.44
N GLY A 46 13.46 -4.68 3.53
CA GLY A 46 12.66 -5.50 2.63
C GLY A 46 11.71 -6.44 3.37
N ASN A 47 12.20 -7.13 4.40
CA ASN A 47 11.39 -8.01 5.24
C ASN A 47 10.29 -7.24 5.99
N PHE A 48 10.58 -6.05 6.52
CA PHE A 48 9.56 -5.21 7.15
C PHE A 48 8.47 -4.81 6.16
N LEU A 49 8.85 -4.30 4.98
CA LEU A 49 7.92 -3.86 3.95
C LEU A 49 7.07 -5.03 3.44
N TYR A 50 7.69 -6.18 3.22
CA TYR A 50 7.00 -7.41 2.85
C TYR A 50 5.98 -7.82 3.92
N CYS A 51 6.40 -8.01 5.17
CA CYS A 51 5.50 -8.42 6.26
C CYS A 51 4.34 -7.43 6.47
N ALA A 52 4.59 -6.13 6.31
CA ALA A 52 3.57 -5.10 6.49
C ALA A 52 2.51 -5.08 5.37
N THR A 53 2.84 -5.53 4.16
CA THR A 53 1.97 -5.38 2.98
C THR A 53 1.47 -6.69 2.41
N GLU A 54 2.19 -7.79 2.63
CA GLU A 54 1.90 -9.12 2.06
C GLU A 54 0.50 -9.65 2.40
N PRO A 55 -0.07 -9.47 3.62
CA PRO A 55 -1.41 -9.97 3.93
C PRO A 55 -2.51 -9.42 3.00
N ILE A 56 -2.30 -8.23 2.45
CA ILE A 56 -3.23 -7.56 1.53
C ILE A 56 -2.80 -7.80 0.08
N LEU A 57 -1.51 -7.64 -0.23
CA LEU A 57 -1.01 -7.84 -1.60
C LEU A 57 -1.18 -9.28 -2.08
N SER A 58 -0.92 -10.29 -1.25
CA SER A 58 -1.12 -11.70 -1.61
C SER A 58 -2.55 -12.01 -2.05
N ARG A 59 -3.54 -11.43 -1.35
CA ARG A 59 -4.96 -11.59 -1.71
C ARG A 59 -5.28 -10.95 -3.04
N ILE A 60 -4.70 -9.78 -3.33
CA ILE A 60 -4.88 -9.12 -4.62
C ILE A 60 -4.19 -9.89 -5.74
N ARG A 61 -2.96 -10.41 -5.51
CA ARG A 61 -2.22 -11.21 -6.48
C ARG A 61 -2.96 -12.48 -6.88
N TYR A 62 -3.79 -13.06 -6.01
CA TYR A 62 -4.62 -14.22 -6.35
C TYR A 62 -5.59 -13.96 -7.51
N PHE A 63 -6.03 -12.71 -7.69
CA PHE A 63 -6.95 -12.32 -8.77
C PHE A 63 -6.23 -11.73 -10.00
N LEU A 64 -4.92 -11.52 -9.92
CA LEU A 64 -4.15 -10.91 -11.00
C LEU A 64 -3.41 -11.99 -11.79
N PRO A 65 -3.24 -11.82 -13.13
CA PRO A 65 -2.32 -12.64 -13.88
C PRO A 65 -0.88 -12.38 -13.40
N ASN A 66 0.01 -13.33 -13.65
CA ASN A 66 1.42 -13.18 -13.30
C ASN A 66 2.10 -12.19 -14.26
N PHE A 67 2.52 -11.03 -13.74
CA PHE A 67 3.17 -9.96 -14.51
C PHE A 67 4.70 -10.09 -14.58
N GLY A 68 5.27 -11.21 -14.14
CA GLY A 68 6.70 -11.46 -14.21
C GLY A 68 7.48 -10.65 -13.18
N ALA A 69 8.39 -9.79 -13.63
CA ALA A 69 9.33 -9.07 -12.77
C ALA A 69 8.72 -7.87 -12.01
N VAL A 70 7.51 -7.44 -12.37
CA VAL A 70 6.87 -6.24 -11.81
C VAL A 70 5.58 -6.62 -11.09
N ASP A 71 5.51 -6.31 -9.80
CA ASP A 71 4.28 -6.49 -9.03
C ASP A 71 3.34 -5.30 -9.24
N ILE A 72 2.19 -5.55 -9.88
CA ILE A 72 1.13 -4.55 -10.11
C ILE A 72 0.12 -4.52 -8.94
N SER A 73 0.17 -5.48 -8.01
CA SER A 73 -0.78 -5.53 -6.89
C SER A 73 -0.81 -4.26 -6.02
N PRO A 74 0.31 -3.51 -5.79
CA PRO A 74 0.25 -2.23 -5.07
C PRO A 74 -0.65 -1.20 -5.76
N LEU A 75 -0.69 -1.18 -7.09
CA LEU A 75 -1.53 -0.26 -7.85
C LEU A 75 -3.03 -0.48 -7.57
N ILE A 76 -3.44 -1.75 -7.53
CA ILE A 76 -4.82 -2.12 -7.22
C ILE A 76 -5.16 -1.76 -5.77
N VAL A 77 -4.24 -1.98 -4.84
CA VAL A 77 -4.44 -1.60 -3.43
C VAL A 77 -4.54 -0.07 -3.28
N PHE A 78 -3.73 0.72 -4.02
CA PHE A 78 -3.89 2.18 -4.05
C PHE A 78 -5.30 2.55 -4.52
N LEU A 79 -5.78 1.96 -5.61
CA LEU A 79 -7.12 2.24 -6.14
C LEU A 79 -8.21 1.99 -5.10
N ILE A 80 -8.14 0.85 -4.40
CA ILE A 80 -9.10 0.50 -3.34
C ILE A 80 -9.04 1.50 -2.19
N ILE A 81 -7.85 1.87 -1.73
CA ILE A 81 -7.69 2.83 -0.63
C ILE A 81 -8.23 4.20 -1.02
N TYR A 82 -7.88 4.72 -2.20
CA TYR A 82 -8.37 6.01 -2.65
C TYR A 82 -9.89 6.00 -2.86
N PHE A 83 -10.44 4.90 -3.37
CA PHE A 83 -11.89 4.72 -3.45
C PHE A 83 -12.54 4.82 -2.06
N ILE A 84 -12.02 4.09 -1.07
CA ILE A 84 -12.53 4.12 0.31
C ILE A 84 -12.49 5.54 0.88
N ARG A 85 -11.38 6.27 0.69
CA ARG A 85 -11.25 7.65 1.18
C ARG A 85 -12.26 8.58 0.51
N ILE A 86 -12.35 8.54 -0.82
CA ILE A 86 -13.28 9.39 -1.58
C ILE A 86 -14.71 9.11 -1.15
N PHE A 87 -15.08 7.83 -1.05
CA PHE A 87 -16.40 7.42 -0.61
C PHE A 87 -16.69 7.89 0.83
N MET A 88 -15.77 7.64 1.77
CA MET A 88 -15.88 8.02 3.17
C MET A 88 -16.08 9.53 3.33
N TRP A 89 -15.26 10.36 2.68
CA TRP A 89 -15.36 11.82 2.77
C TRP A 89 -16.61 12.37 2.08
N ARG A 90 -16.97 11.84 0.91
CA ARG A 90 -18.21 12.25 0.23
C ARG A 90 -19.46 11.86 1.01
N ALA A 91 -19.48 10.67 1.59
CA ALA A 91 -20.59 10.23 2.44
C ALA A 91 -20.73 11.11 3.68
N TYR A 92 -19.62 11.46 4.34
CA TYR A 92 -19.65 12.41 5.45
C TYR A 92 -20.21 13.76 5.00
N VAL A 93 -19.66 14.36 3.95
CA VAL A 93 -20.11 15.68 3.48
C VAL A 93 -21.59 15.66 3.11
N GLY A 94 -22.08 14.65 2.37
CA GLY A 94 -23.48 14.56 1.96
C GLY A 94 -24.47 14.21 3.09
N LEU A 95 -24.01 13.84 4.28
CA LEU A 95 -24.87 13.66 5.46
C LEU A 95 -25.03 14.95 6.29
N PHE A 96 -24.07 15.89 6.17
CA PHE A 96 -24.01 17.10 6.99
C PHE A 96 -24.20 18.40 6.19
N LEU A 97 -24.25 18.32 4.85
CA LEU A 97 -24.72 19.35 3.92
C LEU A 97 -26.00 18.87 3.25
#